data_AF-A0A2V5TEM6-F1
#
_entry.id   AF-A0A2V5TEM6-F1
#
_cell.length_a   1.000
_cell.length_b   1.000
_cell.length_c   1.000
_cell.angle_alpha   90.00
_cell.angle_beta   90.00
_cell.angle_gamma   90.00
#
_symmetry.space_group_name_H-M   'P 1'
#
loop_
_entity.id
_entity.type
_entity.pdbx_description
1 polymer ?
#
loop_
_entity_poly.entity_id
_entity_poly.type
_entity_poly.pdbx_seq_one_letter_code
_entity_poly.pdbx_strand_id
1 'polypeptide(L)' 'GYYEHENLPATLDADFLLVQEDRIKDVEAKLRGTYYTEPLRIRAYQDTSKLYLSAKVFKDFFPDRLPDFRGKGPG' A
#
# COMPACT_ATOMS: atom_id res chain seq x y z
N GLY A 1 3.74 -10.39 1.90
CA GLY A 1 2.89 -11.59 1.76
C GLY A 1 1.89 -11.36 0.65
N TYR A 2 1.44 -12.42 -0.04
CA TYR A 2 0.38 -12.37 -1.04
C TYR A 2 -0.94 -12.79 -0.38
N TYR A 3 -1.98 -11.96 -0.43
CA TYR A 3 -3.27 -12.21 0.23
C TYR A 3 -4.38 -12.39 -0.80
N GLU A 4 -4.97 -13.59 -0.87
CA GLU A 4 -6.20 -13.83 -1.65
C GLU A 4 -7.44 -13.86 -0.74
N HIS A 5 -8.42 -13.07 -1.16
CA HIS A 5 -9.87 -13.00 -0.87
C HIS A 5 -10.45 -13.21 0.54
N GLU A 6 -9.93 -14.06 1.43
CA GLU A 6 -10.70 -14.43 2.64
C GLU A 6 -9.90 -14.45 3.96
N ASN A 7 -8.58 -14.27 3.92
CA ASN A 7 -7.74 -14.26 5.14
C ASN A 7 -6.89 -12.99 5.25
N LEU A 8 -7.53 -11.82 5.14
CA LEU A 8 -6.86 -10.55 5.41
C LEU A 8 -6.69 -10.37 6.92
N PRO A 9 -5.46 -10.31 7.46
CA PRO A 9 -5.24 -10.08 8.88
C PRO A 9 -5.83 -8.74 9.34
N ALA A 10 -6.05 -8.59 10.65
CA ALA A 10 -6.62 -7.38 11.26
C ALA A 10 -5.83 -6.10 10.92
N THR A 11 -4.54 -6.24 10.60
CA THR A 11 -3.67 -5.19 10.07
C THR A 11 -3.07 -5.68 8.77
N LEU A 12 -3.18 -4.87 7.70
CA LEU A 12 -2.54 -5.17 6.41
C LEU A 12 -1.17 -4.51 6.26
N ASP A 13 -0.62 -3.99 7.34
CA ASP A 13 0.69 -3.34 7.29
C ASP A 13 1.77 -4.33 6.86
N ALA A 14 2.56 -3.93 5.87
CA ALA A 14 3.62 -4.71 5.28
C ALA A 14 4.73 -3.79 4.77
N ASP A 15 5.90 -4.35 4.44
CA ASP A 15 6.99 -3.53 3.89
C ASP A 15 6.66 -3.01 2.50
N PHE A 16 5.98 -3.82 1.68
CA PHE A 16 5.43 -3.43 0.38
C PHE A 16 4.08 -4.10 0.12
N LEU A 17 3.17 -3.39 -0.57
CA LEU A 17 1.88 -3.90 -1.02
C LEU A 17 1.62 -3.45 -2.45
N LEU A 18 1.04 -4.33 -3.26
CA LEU A 18 0.52 -3.97 -4.57
C LEU A 18 -0.98 -4.20 -4.57
N VAL A 19 -1.76 -3.14 -4.75
CA VAL A 19 -3.21 -3.15 -4.60
C VAL A 19 -3.86 -2.73 -5.91
N GLN A 20 -4.81 -3.52 -6.40
CA GLN A 20 -5.60 -3.14 -7.59
C GLN A 20 -6.52 -1.95 -7.26
N GLU A 21 -6.80 -1.11 -8.26
CA GLU A 21 -7.54 0.16 -8.09
C GLU A 21 -8.88 0.00 -7.35
N ASP A 22 -9.62 -1.06 -7.66
CA ASP A 22 -10.90 -1.40 -7.06
C ASP A 22 -10.81 -1.72 -5.56
N ARG A 23 -9.65 -2.18 -5.07
CA ARG A 23 -9.43 -2.58 -3.67
C ARG A 23 -8.71 -1.55 -2.81
N ILE A 24 -8.31 -0.42 -3.40
CA ILE A 24 -7.58 0.65 -2.69
C ILE A 24 -8.33 1.06 -1.41
N LYS A 25 -9.65 1.27 -1.51
CA LYS A 25 -10.47 1.72 -0.37
C LYS A 25 -10.47 0.73 0.80
N ASP A 26 -10.60 -0.57 0.50
CA ASP A 26 -10.66 -1.61 1.53
C ASP A 26 -9.31 -1.83 2.20
N VAL A 27 -8.22 -1.72 1.43
CA VAL A 27 -6.86 -1.84 1.96
C VAL A 27 -6.49 -0.61 2.78
N GLU A 28 -6.71 0.61 2.27
CA GLU A 28 -6.40 1.85 2.98
C GLU A 28 -7.19 1.98 4.31
N ALA A 29 -8.38 1.40 4.40
CA ALA A 29 -9.14 1.33 5.65
C ALA A 29 -8.48 0.44 6.73
N LYS A 30 -7.61 -0.49 6.33
CA LYS A 30 -6.92 -1.46 7.22
C LYS A 30 -5.42 -1.18 7.39
N LEU A 31 -4.86 -0.25 6.61
CA LEU A 31 -3.48 0.21 6.76
C LEU A 31 -3.37 1.25 7.87
N ARG A 32 -2.39 1.06 8.76
CA ARG A 32 -2.12 1.99 9.87
C ARG A 32 -0.76 2.66 9.74
N GLY A 33 0.13 2.11 8.91
CA GLY A 33 1.45 2.64 8.64
C GLY A 33 1.46 3.89 7.74
N THR A 34 2.66 4.39 7.49
CA THR A 34 2.94 5.44 6.50
C THR A 34 3.62 4.84 5.28
N TYR A 35 3.18 5.24 4.10
CA TYR A 35 3.59 4.63 2.85
C TYR A 35 3.86 5.69 1.78
N TYR A 36 4.92 5.48 1.00
CA TYR A 36 5.08 6.09 -0.32
C TYR A 36 4.20 5.33 -1.31
N THR A 37 3.58 6.03 -2.25
CA THR A 37 2.69 5.39 -3.22
C THR A 37 3.02 5.74 -4.66
N GLU A 38 2.99 4.73 -5.52
CA GLU A 38 3.24 4.88 -6.96
C GLU A 38 2.22 4.08 -7.77
N PRO A 39 1.73 4.61 -8.90
CA PRO A 39 0.94 3.83 -9.84
C PRO A 39 1.84 2.81 -10.56
N LEU A 40 1.44 1.53 -10.54
CA LEU A 40 2.15 0.44 -11.20
C LEU A 40 1.19 -0.34 -12.10
N ARG A 41 1.53 -0.48 -13.38
CA ARG A 41 0.84 -1.38 -14.32
C ARG A 41 1.72 -2.58 -14.58
N ILE A 42 1.25 -3.78 -14.18
CA ILE A 42 1.98 -5.03 -14.41
C ILE A 42 1.85 -5.46 -15.88
N ARG A 43 0.71 -5.17 -16.54
CA ARG A 43 0.43 -5.50 -17.94
C ARG A 43 -0.34 -4.37 -18.63
N ALA A 44 -0.23 -4.27 -19.95
CA ALA A 44 -0.81 -3.18 -20.75
C ALA A 44 -2.35 -3.11 -20.71
N TYR A 45 -3.04 -4.23 -20.49
CA TYR A 45 -4.51 -4.32 -20.48
C TYR A 45 -5.11 -4.62 -19.09
N GLN A 46 -4.29 -4.53 -18.04
CA GLN A 46 -4.74 -4.76 -16.67
C GLN A 46 -5.00 -3.41 -15.99
N ASP A 47 -5.98 -3.39 -15.08
CA ASP A 47 -6.26 -2.22 -14.26
C ASP A 47 -5.01 -1.74 -13.52
N THR A 48 -4.90 -0.41 -13.39
CA THR A 48 -3.75 0.21 -12.74
C THR A 48 -3.73 -0.23 -11.28
N SER A 49 -2.58 -0.68 -10.79
CA SER A 49 -2.41 -0.98 -9.37
C SER A 49 -1.71 0.18 -8.68
N LYS A 50 -1.94 0.34 -7.39
CA LYS A 50 -1.21 1.27 -6.53
C LYS A 50 -0.22 0.46 -5.69
N LEU A 51 1.05 0.77 -5.85
CA LEU A 51 2.14 0.25 -5.05
C LEU A 51 2.22 1.09 -3.77
N TYR A 52 2.33 0.45 -2.62
CA TYR A 52 2.58 1.06 -1.33
C TYR A 52 3.92 0.55 -0.81
N LEU A 53 4.81 1.47 -0.45
CA LEU A 53 6.14 1.18 0.08
C LEU A 53 6.26 1.79 1.46
N SER A 54 6.50 0.95 2.48
CA SER A 54 6.57 1.39 3.87
C SER A 54 7.65 2.45 4.05
N ALA A 55 7.28 3.62 4.55
CA ALA A 55 8.23 4.70 4.79
C ALA A 55 9.29 4.31 5.83
N LYS A 56 8.98 3.37 6.73
CA LYS A 56 9.95 2.85 7.70
C LYS A 56 11.12 2.11 7.03
N VAL A 57 10.85 1.43 5.92
CA VAL A 57 11.83 0.59 5.21
C VAL A 57 12.44 1.33 4.02
N PHE A 58 11.62 2.08 3.29
CA PHE A 58 12.03 2.66 2.01
C PHE A 58 12.42 4.14 2.08
N LYS A 59 12.39 4.80 3.24
CA LYS A 59 12.77 6.22 3.39
C LYS A 59 14.11 6.59 2.73
N ASP A 60 15.09 5.69 2.76
CA ASP A 60 16.43 5.97 2.24
C ASP A 60 16.46 5.98 0.70
N PHE A 61 15.45 5.38 0.04
CA PHE A 61 15.26 5.42 -1.41
C PHE A 61 14.48 6.64 -1.88
N PHE A 62 13.84 7.37 -0.96
CA PHE A 62 13.07 8.57 -1.25
C PHE A 62 13.56 9.75 -0.38
N PRO A 63 14.84 10.14 -0.48
CA PRO A 63 15.33 11.32 0.22
C PRO A 63 14.51 12.52 -0.22
N ASP A 64 14.10 13.35 0.74
CA ASP A 64 13.32 14.57 0.54
C ASP A 64 11.85 14.39 0.08
N ARG A 65 11.35 13.15 0.06
CA ARG A 65 9.92 12.88 -0.16
C ARG A 65 9.21 12.57 1.15
N LEU A 66 8.05 13.20 1.34
CA LEU A 66 7.11 12.84 2.40
C LEU A 66 6.22 11.67 1.96
N PRO A 67 5.85 10.75 2.87
CA PRO A 67 4.93 9.66 2.55
C PRO A 67 3.59 10.19 2.02
N ASP A 68 3.11 9.63 0.91
CA ASP A 68 1.87 10.03 0.24
C ASP A 68 0.63 9.56 1.01
N PHE A 69 0.76 8.46 1.74
CA PHE A 69 -0.33 7.86 2.51
C PHE A 69 0.04 7.72 3.99
N ARG A 70 -0.90 8.08 4.85
CA ARG A 70 -0.83 7.86 6.30
C ARG A 70 -2.11 7.19 6.76
N GLY A 71 -1.99 5.95 7.22
CA GLY A 71 -3.09 5.19 7.78
C GLY A 71 -3.72 5.90 8.98
N LYS A 72 -5.03 5.74 9.14
CA LYS A 72 -5.71 6.18 10.35
C LYS A 72 -5.33 5.21 11.46
N GLY A 73 -4.63 5.71 12.48
CA GLY A 73 -4.33 4.94 13.69
C GLY A 73 -5.64 4.44 14.34
N PRO A 74 -5.57 3.48 15.27
CA PRO A 74 -6.77 3.03 15.98
C PRO A 74 -7.38 4.23 16.69
N GLY A 75 -8.54 4.68 16.19
CA GLY A 75 -9.46 5.56 16.92
C GLY A 75 -10.23 4.78 17.97
#